data_AF-A0A2I0CZG6-F1
#
_entry.id   AF-A0A2I0CZG6-F1
#
_cell.length_a   1.000
_cell.length_b   1.000
_cell.length_c   1.000
_cell.angle_alpha   90.00
_cell.angle_beta   90.00
_cell.angle_gamma   90.00
#
_symmetry.space_group_name_H-M   'P 1'
#
loop_
_entity.id
_entity.type
_entity.pdbx_description
1 polymer ?
#
loop_
_entity_poly.entity_id
_entity_poly.type
_entity_poly.pdbx_seq_one_letter_code
_entity_poly.pdbx_strand_id
1 'polypeptide(L)' 'MELLTDEEGLMAIRSARGAVEYVCANKPKPALNLTSIFREKRGVFVTLTKNGQLRGCIGLPYPMM' A
#
# COMPACT_ATOMS: atom_id res chain seq x y z
N MET A 1 -8.35 -5.94 17.43
CA MET A 1 -7.85 -5.38 16.16
C MET A 1 -6.44 -4.90 16.42
N GLU A 2 -5.44 -5.54 15.84
CA GLU A 2 -4.03 -5.17 16.03
C GLU A 2 -3.70 -3.98 15.14
N LEU A 3 -3.15 -2.91 15.74
CA LEU A 3 -2.68 -1.74 15.00
C LEU A 3 -1.33 -2.08 14.35
N LEU A 4 -1.12 -1.57 13.14
CA LEU A 4 0.19 -1.65 12.49
C LEU A 4 1.21 -0.83 13.28
N THR A 5 2.44 -1.32 13.36
CA THR A 5 3.55 -0.50 13.85
C THR A 5 3.98 0.53 12.80
N ASP A 6 4.82 1.49 13.18
CA ASP A 6 5.36 2.48 12.22
C ASP A 6 6.20 1.81 11.13
N GLU A 7 6.95 0.75 11.48
CA GLU A 7 7.72 -0.03 10.52
C GLU A 7 6.80 -0.73 9.51
N GLU A 8 5.70 -1.31 9.97
CA GLU A 8 4.71 -1.93 9.11
C GLU A 8 3.98 -0.88 8.26
N GLY A 9 3.68 0.30 8.80
CA GLY A 9 3.17 1.44 8.05
C GLY A 9 4.11 1.84 6.90
N LEU A 10 5.43 1.92 7.17
CA LEU A 10 6.44 2.17 6.15
C LEU A 10 6.50 1.05 5.10
N MET A 11 6.34 -0.22 5.51
CA MET A 11 6.23 -1.35 4.57
C MET A 11 5.02 -1.21 3.65
N ALA A 12 3.86 -0.80 4.17
CA ALA A 12 2.66 -0.55 3.38
C ALA A 12 2.87 0.56 2.35
N ILE A 13 3.51 1.67 2.73
CA ILE A 13 3.83 2.78 1.82
C ILE A 13 4.80 2.33 0.73
N ARG A 14 5.85 1.59 1.08
CA ARG A 14 6.83 1.05 0.12
C ARG A 14 6.17 0.09 -0.85
N SER A 15 5.26 -0.76 -0.37
CA SER A 15 4.45 -1.65 -1.20
C SER A 15 3.59 -0.89 -2.20
N ALA A 16 2.83 0.11 -1.73
CA ALA A 16 2.00 0.94 -2.58
C ALA A 16 2.82 1.69 -3.66
N ARG A 17 3.96 2.30 -3.28
CA ARG A 17 4.85 2.96 -4.24
C ARG A 17 5.43 1.97 -5.24
N GLY A 18 5.95 0.83 -4.78
CA GLY A 18 6.53 -0.19 -5.66
C GLY A 18 5.54 -0.73 -6.68
N ALA A 19 4.27 -0.91 -6.29
CA ALA A 19 3.21 -1.32 -7.21
C ALA A 19 2.93 -0.28 -8.30
N VAL A 20 2.88 1.01 -7.94
CA VAL A 20 2.71 2.11 -8.91
C VAL A 20 3.89 2.18 -9.87
N GLU A 21 5.13 2.09 -9.37
CA GLU A 21 6.32 2.14 -10.23
C GLU A 21 6.44 0.94 -11.17
N TYR A 22 6.07 -0.25 -10.69
CA TYR A 22 6.02 -1.47 -11.50
C TYR A 22 5.08 -1.29 -12.71
N VAL A 23 3.84 -0.83 -12.46
CA VAL A 23 2.81 -0.71 -13.50
C VAL A 23 3.03 0.52 -14.39
N CYS A 24 3.33 1.68 -13.81
CA CYS A 24 3.34 2.96 -14.54
C CYS A 24 4.70 3.33 -15.13
N ALA A 25 5.80 2.84 -14.55
CA ALA A 25 7.17 3.17 -14.98
C ALA A 25 7.93 1.95 -15.50
N ASN A 26 7.26 0.80 -15.65
CA ASN A 26 7.83 -0.46 -16.12
C ASN A 26 9.10 -0.88 -15.35
N LYS A 27 9.17 -0.52 -14.05
CA LYS A 27 10.24 -0.95 -13.16
C LYS A 27 10.06 -2.42 -12.77
N PRO A 28 11.08 -3.11 -12.25
CA PRO A 28 10.91 -4.45 -11.70
C PRO A 28 9.88 -4.51 -10.57
N LYS A 29 9.21 -5.65 -10.42
CA LYS A 29 8.27 -5.87 -9.32
C LYS A 29 9.01 -5.71 -7.98
N PRO A 30 8.43 -5.00 -6.99
CA PRO A 30 9.10 -4.81 -5.71
C PRO A 30 9.25 -6.15 -4.97
N ALA A 31 10.47 -6.47 -4.55
CA ALA A 31 10.74 -7.56 -3.63
C ALA A 31 10.63 -7.03 -2.19
N LEU A 32 9.50 -7.32 -1.52
CA LEU A 32 9.24 -6.86 -0.16
C LEU A 32 9.03 -8.06 0.76
N ASN A 33 9.79 -8.08 1.85
CA ASN A 33 9.59 -9.01 2.96
C ASN A 33 8.61 -8.38 3.94
N LEU A 34 7.32 -8.66 3.74
CA LEU A 34 6.25 -8.17 4.60
C LEU A 34 6.06 -9.07 5.83
N THR A 35 5.70 -8.46 6.96
CA THR A 35 5.32 -9.19 8.18
C THR A 35 3.99 -9.94 7.98
N SER A 36 3.67 -10.85 8.90
CA SER A 36 2.48 -11.71 8.80
C SER A 36 1.16 -10.94 8.81
N ILE A 37 1.12 -9.73 9.39
CA ILE A 37 -0.09 -8.89 9.45
C ILE A 37 -0.64 -8.55 8.06
N PHE A 38 0.21 -8.50 7.04
CA PHE A 38 -0.18 -8.26 5.65
C PHE A 38 -0.87 -9.46 4.97
N ARG A 39 -0.95 -10.61 5.65
CA ARG A 39 -1.72 -11.77 5.19
C ARG A 39 -3.16 -11.76 5.70
N GLU A 40 -3.47 -10.88 6.64
CA GLU A 40 -4.83 -10.75 7.17
C GLU A 40 -5.70 -9.95 6.22
N LYS A 41 -6.97 -10.34 6.11
CA LYS A 41 -7.95 -9.59 5.34
C LYS A 41 -8.27 -8.30 6.08
N ARG A 42 -7.94 -7.16 5.47
CA ARG A 42 -8.14 -5.82 6.03
C ARG A 42 -8.59 -4.87 4.93
N GLY A 43 -9.39 -3.88 5.29
CA GLY A 43 -9.69 -2.76 4.39
C GLY A 43 -8.46 -1.87 4.20
N VAL A 44 -8.30 -1.28 3.01
CA VAL A 44 -7.16 -0.41 2.71
C VAL A 44 -7.55 0.64 1.68
N PHE A 45 -7.01 1.86 1.84
CA PHE A 45 -7.09 2.93 0.86
C PHE A 45 -5.68 3.42 0.53
N VAL A 46 -5.42 3.69 -0.75
CA VAL A 46 -4.17 4.30 -1.21
C VAL A 46 -4.51 5.67 -1.79
N THR A 47 -3.93 6.71 -1.20
CA THR A 47 -4.05 8.08 -1.68
C THR A 47 -2.73 8.51 -2.30
N LEU A 48 -2.79 9.06 -3.51
CA LEU A 48 -1.68 9.73 -4.16
C LEU A 48 -1.92 11.24 -4.12
N THR A 49 -0.88 11.97 -3.74
CA THR A 49 -0.86 13.43 -3.81
C THR A 49 0.23 13.90 -4.76
N LYS A 50 0.01 15.06 -5.38
CA LYS A 50 1.00 15.75 -6.21
C LYS A 50 0.93 17.24 -5.91
N ASN A 51 2.04 17.85 -5.52
CA ASN A 51 2.11 19.26 -5.11
C ASN A 51 1.09 19.60 -4.00
N GLY A 52 0.93 18.72 -3.02
CA GLY A 52 -0.03 18.88 -1.93
C GLY A 52 -1.50 18.67 -2.31
N GLN A 53 -1.81 18.40 -3.59
CA GLN A 53 -3.18 18.19 -4.07
C GLN A 53 -3.49 16.71 -4.33
N LEU A 54 -4.75 16.33 -4.19
CA LEU A 54 -5.23 14.98 -4.47
C LEU A 54 -4.99 14.64 -5.96
N ARG A 55 -4.28 13.53 -6.20
CA ARG A 55 -4.05 12.97 -7.53
C ARG A 55 -4.88 11.71 -7.79
N GLY A 56 -5.29 11.02 -6.73
CA GLY A 56 -6.20 9.87 -6.79
C GLY A 56 -6.31 9.19 -5.43
N CYS A 57 -7.46 8.60 -5.13
CA CYS A 57 -7.70 7.80 -3.94
C CYS A 57 -8.61 6.64 -4.31
N ILE A 58 -8.13 5.40 -4.11
CA ILE A 58 -8.87 4.15 -4.35
C ILE A 58 -8.65 3.24 -3.16
N GLY A 59 -9.67 2.47 -2.78
CA GLY A 59 -9.56 1.50 -1.71
C GLY A 59 -10.63 0.44 -1.73
N LEU A 60 -10.40 -0.58 -0.92
CA LEU A 60 -11.35 -1.63 -0.58
C LEU A 60 -11.79 -1.37 0.86
N PRO A 61 -13.03 -0.90 1.08
CA PRO A 61 -13.49 -0.52 2.42
C PRO A 61 -13.63 -1.72 3.35
N TYR A 62 -13.98 -2.88 2.79
CA TYR A 62 -14.20 -4.11 3.55
C TYR A 62 -13.11 -5.14 3.26
N PRO A 63 -12.73 -5.95 4.25
CA PRO A 63 -11.86 -7.11 4.05
C PRO A 63 -12.59 -8.13 3.16
N MET A 64 -12.36 -8.06 1.85
CA MET A 64 -12.98 -8.98 0.89
C MET A 64 -12.14 -10.26 0.73
N MET A 65 -12.80 -11.31 0.21
CA MET A 65 -12.32 -12.70 0.20
C MET A 65 -10.93 -12.89 -0.38
#